data_AF-A0A6G1RTU9-F1
#
_entry.id   AF-A0A6G1RTU9-F1
#
_cell.length_a   1.000
_cell.length_b   1.000
_cell.length_c   1.000
_cell.angle_alpha   90.00
_cell.angle_beta   90.00
_cell.angle_gamma   90.00
#
_symmetry.space_group_name_H-M   'P 1'
#
loop_
_entity.id
_entity.type
_entity.pdbx_description
1 polymer ?
#
loop_
_entity_poly.entity_id
_entity_poly.type
_entity_poly.pdbx_seq_one_letter_code
_entity_poly.pdbx_strand_id
1 'polypeptide(L)'
;MTSDGYLKLWQLSKPQLSGYDAIFVDEAQDCTPAIMDIVLSQKCGVILVGDPHQQIYTFRGAVRTLSSVPHTHVYYLTQSFRFGPEIAYVGATILDVCKNIRNKILVGGSQHGAVRGHMEGQITVLSRSNMNVFEDAVKLTGRERGIKIHVIGGLNRFGLSRIHDIWKLKQPVDARERANLTINDSFIQKWEKSEGFWELKDYAKHSDDKDLEVKISIVEKYKDQIPELVR
;
A
#
# COMPACT_ATOMS: atom_id res chain seq x y z
N MET A 1 -15.77 2.01 16.38
CA MET A 1 -15.16 3.35 16.19
C MET A 1 -13.84 3.16 15.46
N THR A 2 -13.56 3.92 14.40
CA THR A 2 -12.30 3.79 13.64
C THR A 2 -11.10 4.31 14.43
N SER A 3 -9.89 3.93 14.06
CA SER A 3 -8.64 4.45 14.65
C SER A 3 -8.60 5.98 14.64
N ASP A 4 -9.03 6.58 13.53
CA ASP A 4 -9.00 8.03 13.32
C ASP A 4 -10.04 8.73 14.20
N GLY A 5 -11.17 8.07 14.49
CA GLY A 5 -12.17 8.55 15.44
C GLY A 5 -11.64 8.58 16.88
N TYR A 6 -10.95 7.52 17.32
CA TYR A 6 -10.30 7.49 18.63
C TYR A 6 -9.25 8.61 18.77
N LEU A 7 -8.40 8.76 17.76
CA LEU A 7 -7.38 9.80 17.72
C LEU A 7 -7.98 11.21 17.78
N LYS A 8 -9.11 11.44 17.10
CA LYS A 8 -9.80 12.72 17.15
C LYS A 8 -10.37 13.00 18.55
N LEU A 9 -10.96 12.02 19.21
CA LEU A 9 -11.45 12.18 20.58
C LEU A 9 -10.31 12.51 21.55
N TRP A 10 -9.16 11.84 21.38
CA TRP A 10 -7.98 12.14 22.16
C TRP A 10 -7.46 13.55 21.90
N GLN A 11 -7.41 14.02 20.65
CA GLN A 11 -7.05 15.41 20.35
C GLN A 11 -8.01 16.40 21.03
N LEU A 12 -9.32 16.15 21.00
CA LEU A 12 -10.32 17.01 21.63
C LEU A 12 -10.24 17.04 23.17
N SER A 13 -9.69 16.01 23.80
CA SER A 13 -9.45 16.01 25.25
C SER A 13 -8.28 16.91 25.67
N LYS A 14 -7.58 17.54 24.70
CA LYS A 14 -6.43 18.44 24.92
C LYS A 14 -5.36 17.81 25.84
N PRO A 15 -4.80 16.67 25.45
CA PRO A 15 -3.87 15.94 26.31
C PRO A 15 -2.64 16.79 26.60
N GLN A 16 -2.13 16.66 27.82
CA GLN A 16 -0.89 17.28 28.26
C GLN A 16 0.10 16.18 28.60
N LEU A 17 1.11 16.02 27.76
CA LEU A 17 2.21 15.09 27.94
C LEU A 17 3.19 15.71 28.93
N SER A 18 3.10 15.30 30.19
CA SER A 18 3.97 15.81 31.27
C SER A 18 5.18 14.90 31.49
N GLY A 19 6.28 15.47 32.00
CA GLY A 19 7.52 14.72 32.28
C GLY A 19 8.46 14.53 31.10
N TYR A 20 8.23 15.23 29.98
CA TYR A 20 9.09 15.19 28.79
C TYR A 20 9.68 16.57 28.50
N ASP A 21 10.99 16.62 28.23
CA ASP A 21 11.69 17.85 27.82
C ASP A 21 11.62 18.08 26.30
N ALA A 22 11.41 17.00 25.54
CA ALA A 22 11.27 17.06 24.09
C ALA A 22 10.41 15.93 23.51
N ILE A 23 9.80 16.19 22.36
CA ILE A 23 9.07 15.23 21.52
C ILE A 23 9.73 15.15 20.15
N PHE A 24 9.97 13.94 19.69
CA PHE A 24 10.53 13.65 18.38
C PHE A 24 9.45 13.00 17.52
N VAL A 25 9.18 13.59 16.35
CA VAL A 25 8.20 13.06 15.40
C VAL A 25 8.95 12.74 14.12
N ASP A 26 8.97 11.45 13.78
CA ASP A 26 9.45 10.97 12.49
C ASP A 26 8.28 10.89 11.49
N GLU A 27 8.59 10.91 10.20
CA GLU A 27 7.60 10.92 9.10
C GLU A 27 6.54 12.03 9.25
N ALA A 28 6.95 13.20 9.76
CA ALA A 28 6.05 14.29 10.12
C ALA A 28 5.28 14.87 8.92
N GLN A 29 5.72 14.61 7.68
CA GLN A 29 4.96 14.96 6.47
C GLN A 29 3.61 14.24 6.36
N ASP A 30 3.47 13.06 6.96
CA ASP A 30 2.25 12.25 6.89
C ASP A 30 1.37 12.38 8.14
N CYS A 31 1.75 13.24 9.08
CA CYS A 31 0.94 13.54 10.25
C CYS A 31 -0.35 14.26 9.86
N THR A 32 -1.48 13.80 10.43
CA THR A 32 -2.78 14.47 10.27
C THR A 32 -2.83 15.74 11.13
N PRO A 33 -3.73 16.69 10.83
CA PRO A 33 -3.93 17.88 11.66
C PRO A 33 -4.19 17.56 13.14
N ALA A 34 -4.85 16.43 13.43
CA ALA A 34 -5.12 16.01 14.80
C ALA A 34 -3.84 15.63 15.56
N ILE A 35 -2.94 14.87 14.94
CA ILE A 35 -1.64 14.52 15.54
C ILE A 35 -0.83 15.79 15.77
N MET A 36 -0.82 16.69 14.78
CA MET A 36 -0.05 17.92 14.87
C MET A 36 -0.56 18.87 15.93
N ASP A 37 -1.88 19.00 16.10
CA ASP A 37 -2.47 19.78 17.19
C ASP A 37 -2.09 19.23 18.56
N ILE A 38 -2.07 17.90 18.72
CA ILE A 38 -1.59 17.26 19.95
C ILE A 38 -0.11 17.60 20.18
N VAL A 39 0.76 17.38 19.21
CA VAL A 39 2.22 17.58 19.39
C VAL A 39 2.56 19.06 19.62
N LEU A 40 1.98 19.98 18.86
CA LEU A 40 2.32 21.40 18.93
C LEU A 40 1.70 22.13 20.13
N SER A 41 0.71 21.53 20.80
CA SER A 41 0.13 22.06 22.05
C SER A 41 0.94 21.69 23.30
N GLN A 42 2.01 20.91 23.16
CA GLN A 42 2.87 20.51 24.28
C GLN A 42 3.83 21.63 24.66
N LYS A 43 4.20 21.71 25.94
CA LYS A 43 5.05 22.78 26.50
C LYS A 43 6.56 22.53 26.37
N CYS A 44 6.94 21.43 25.72
CA CYS A 44 8.32 20.97 25.61
C CYS A 44 8.90 21.25 24.22
N GLY A 45 10.20 20.97 24.03
CA GLY A 45 10.80 21.03 22.70
C GLY A 45 10.12 20.07 21.72
N VAL A 46 10.02 20.45 20.45
CA VAL A 46 9.47 19.58 19.40
C VAL A 46 10.45 19.52 18.24
N ILE A 47 10.83 18.31 17.84
CA ILE A 47 11.71 18.04 16.71
C ILE A 47 10.91 17.22 15.69
N LEU A 48 10.67 17.83 14.53
CA LEU A 48 9.97 17.20 13.41
C LEU A 48 10.99 16.77 12.36
N VAL A 49 10.95 15.50 11.98
CA VAL A 49 11.78 14.91 10.92
C VAL A 49 10.85 14.38 9.84
N GLY A 50 11.22 14.61 8.58
CA GLY A 50 10.45 14.13 7.45
C GLY A 50 10.88 14.76 6.14
N ASP A 51 10.24 14.31 5.05
CA ASP A 51 10.50 14.80 3.70
C ASP A 51 9.18 15.24 3.03
N PRO A 52 8.98 16.54 2.76
CA PRO A 52 7.79 17.05 2.07
C PRO A 52 7.55 16.39 0.71
N HIS A 53 8.58 15.82 0.09
CA HIS A 53 8.49 15.17 -1.21
C HIS A 53 8.07 13.69 -1.12
N GLN A 54 8.09 13.09 0.08
CA GLN A 54 7.63 11.72 0.38
C GLN A 54 6.24 11.66 1.01
N GLN A 55 5.49 12.77 1.03
CA GLN A 55 4.11 12.77 1.48
C GLN A 55 3.21 11.94 0.55
N ILE A 56 2.76 10.77 1.02
CA ILE A 56 1.94 9.83 0.23
C ILE A 56 0.62 9.46 0.91
N TYR A 57 0.37 9.93 2.14
CA TYR A 57 -0.87 9.67 2.88
C TYR A 57 -1.92 10.80 2.80
N THR A 58 -1.87 11.66 1.78
CA THR A 58 -2.83 12.77 1.61
C THR A 58 -4.29 12.31 1.53
N PHE A 59 -4.54 11.10 1.02
CA PHE A 59 -5.88 10.49 1.00
C PHE A 59 -6.48 10.23 2.40
N ARG A 60 -5.65 10.21 3.45
CA ARG A 60 -6.08 10.12 4.86
C ARG A 60 -6.21 11.48 5.54
N GLY A 61 -6.12 12.56 4.77
CA GLY A 61 -6.18 13.93 5.30
C GLY A 61 -4.85 14.43 5.89
N ALA A 62 -3.71 13.78 5.59
CA ALA A 62 -2.41 14.37 5.84
C ALA A 62 -2.29 15.67 5.03
N VAL A 63 -2.04 16.79 5.72
CA VAL A 63 -1.86 18.12 5.12
C VAL A 63 -0.37 18.42 5.00
N ARG A 64 0.05 19.42 4.21
CA ARG A 64 1.47 19.82 4.12
C ARG A 64 1.95 20.45 5.43
N THR A 65 2.20 19.60 6.40
CA THR A 65 2.54 19.95 7.78
C THR A 65 3.90 20.59 7.85
N LEU A 66 4.93 19.97 7.26
CA LEU A 66 6.31 20.45 7.36
C LEU A 66 6.53 21.87 6.80
N SER A 67 5.72 22.32 5.85
CA SER A 67 5.82 23.67 5.29
C SER A 67 5.01 24.74 6.03
N SER A 68 4.03 24.33 6.85
CA SER A 68 3.08 25.24 7.49
C SER A 68 3.32 25.41 8.99
N VAL A 69 4.08 24.51 9.61
CA VAL A 69 4.36 24.55 11.04
C VAL A 69 5.42 25.64 11.35
N PRO A 70 5.14 26.54 12.31
CA PRO A 70 6.14 27.48 12.82
C PRO A 70 7.34 26.72 13.38
N HIS A 71 8.54 27.16 13.02
CA HIS A 71 9.78 26.52 13.44
C HIS A 71 10.83 27.57 13.78
N THR A 72 11.67 27.27 14.76
CA THR A 72 12.80 28.14 15.12
C THR A 72 14.02 27.89 14.23
N HIS A 73 14.24 26.63 13.83
CA HIS A 73 15.38 26.22 13.02
C HIS A 73 14.92 25.19 11.97
N VAL A 74 15.56 25.21 10.80
CA VAL A 74 15.41 24.18 9.75
C VAL A 74 16.78 23.70 9.36
N TYR A 75 16.94 22.38 9.33
CA TYR A 75 18.16 21.72 8.87
C TYR A 75 17.84 20.84 7.67
N TYR A 76 18.69 20.88 6.65
CA TYR A 76 18.54 20.08 5.44
C TYR A 76 19.62 19.00 5.40
N LEU A 77 19.19 17.74 5.30
CA LEU A 77 20.07 16.61 5.01
C LEU A 77 19.97 16.29 3.53
N THR A 78 20.99 16.68 2.76
CA THR A 78 21.01 16.53 1.30
C THR A 78 21.75 15.28 0.84
N GLN A 79 22.63 14.72 1.67
CA GLN A 79 23.43 13.54 1.35
C GLN A 79 22.74 12.25 1.80
N SER A 80 22.54 11.34 0.86
CA SER A 80 22.03 9.99 1.10
C SER A 80 23.15 9.07 1.59
N PHE A 81 22.87 8.30 2.64
CA PHE A 81 23.71 7.20 3.09
C PHE A 81 23.20 5.84 2.58
N ARG A 82 22.09 5.82 1.85
CA ARG A 82 21.41 4.60 1.40
C ARG A 82 21.86 4.16 0.01
N PHE A 83 22.18 5.12 -0.86
CA PHE A 83 22.44 4.85 -2.26
C PHE A 83 23.45 5.82 -2.87
N GLY A 84 24.11 5.35 -3.92
CA GLY A 84 25.09 6.10 -4.71
C GLY A 84 24.51 7.14 -5.66
N PRO A 85 25.40 7.85 -6.39
CA PRO A 85 25.03 8.92 -7.29
C PRO A 85 24.07 8.50 -8.42
N GLU A 86 24.13 7.24 -8.86
CA GLU A 86 23.31 6.72 -9.96
C GLU A 86 21.81 6.75 -9.61
N ILE A 87 21.46 6.30 -8.41
CA ILE A 87 20.07 6.31 -7.92
C ILE A 87 19.66 7.74 -7.55
N ALA A 88 20.57 8.52 -6.94
CA ALA A 88 20.31 9.91 -6.59
C ALA A 88 19.95 10.75 -7.81
N TYR A 89 20.67 10.55 -8.93
CA TYR A 89 20.41 11.23 -10.19
C TYR A 89 18.99 10.96 -10.70
N VAL A 90 18.55 9.70 -10.69
CA VAL A 90 17.19 9.34 -11.11
C VAL A 90 16.15 9.95 -10.18
N GLY A 91 16.36 9.87 -8.86
CA GLY A 91 15.47 10.48 -7.87
C GLY A 91 15.34 11.99 -8.06
N ALA A 92 16.47 12.69 -8.22
CA ALA A 92 16.51 14.13 -8.48
C ALA A 92 15.82 14.49 -9.81
N THR A 93 16.02 13.69 -10.86
CA THR A 93 15.37 13.89 -12.16
C THR A 93 13.85 13.78 -12.04
N ILE A 94 13.34 12.79 -11.30
CA ILE A 94 11.90 12.65 -11.05
C ILE A 94 11.37 13.86 -10.27
N LEU A 95 12.11 14.35 -9.27
CA LEU A 95 11.72 15.54 -8.51
C LEU A 95 11.69 16.82 -9.37
N ASP A 96 12.64 17.00 -10.28
CA ASP A 96 12.63 18.11 -11.22
C ASP A 96 11.46 17.99 -12.20
N VAL A 97 11.36 16.88 -12.94
CA VAL A 97 10.37 16.72 -14.01
C VAL A 97 8.94 16.70 -13.47
N CYS A 98 8.69 15.99 -12.37
CA CYS A 98 7.33 15.81 -11.85
C CYS A 98 6.91 16.88 -10.85
N LYS A 99 7.85 17.57 -10.20
CA LYS A 99 7.55 18.53 -9.12
C LYS A 99 8.22 19.91 -9.29
N ASN A 100 8.95 20.15 -10.38
CA ASN A 100 9.71 21.38 -10.65
C ASN A 100 10.67 21.78 -9.52
N ILE A 101 11.28 20.78 -8.86
CA ILE A 101 12.24 21.00 -7.77
C ILE A 101 13.66 20.98 -8.32
N ARG A 102 14.21 22.17 -8.59
CA ARG A 102 15.55 22.32 -9.22
C ARG A 102 16.68 22.69 -8.25
N ASN A 103 16.34 23.29 -7.10
CA ASN A 103 17.31 23.89 -6.18
C ASN A 103 17.49 23.09 -4.87
N LYS A 104 16.96 21.86 -4.80
CA LYS A 104 17.17 20.95 -3.67
C LYS A 104 17.91 19.72 -4.18
N ILE A 105 19.15 19.56 -3.75
CA ILE A 105 20.04 18.53 -4.28
C ILE A 105 19.88 17.28 -3.42
N LEU A 106 19.30 16.24 -3.99
CA LEU A 106 19.45 14.88 -3.48
C LEU A 106 20.82 14.37 -3.94
N VAL A 107 21.77 14.29 -3.02
CA VAL A 107 23.15 13.86 -3.29
C VAL A 107 23.30 12.40 -2.90
N GLY A 108 23.78 11.56 -3.82
CA GLY A 108 24.13 10.17 -3.52
C GLY A 108 25.38 10.09 -2.64
N GLY A 109 25.48 9.06 -1.81
CA GLY A 109 26.69 8.75 -1.06
C GLY A 109 27.73 8.03 -1.92
N SER A 110 28.68 7.34 -1.29
CA SER A 110 29.72 6.55 -1.96
C SER A 110 29.33 5.08 -2.20
N GLN A 111 28.08 4.71 -1.91
CA GLN A 111 27.60 3.34 -2.11
C GLN A 111 27.49 3.03 -3.61
N HIS A 112 27.72 1.79 -4.00
CA HIS A 112 27.46 1.38 -5.38
C HIS A 112 25.95 1.26 -5.60
N GLY A 113 25.42 1.91 -6.63
CA GLY A 113 24.01 1.85 -7.01
C GLY A 113 23.83 1.41 -8.46
N ALA A 114 22.77 0.65 -8.74
CA ALA A 114 22.40 0.30 -10.11
C ALA A 114 20.91 0.51 -10.32
N VAL A 115 20.55 1.41 -11.25
CA VAL A 115 19.16 1.73 -11.60
C VAL A 115 18.49 0.58 -12.37
N ARG A 116 19.28 -0.19 -13.10
CA ARG A 116 18.85 -1.40 -13.83
C ARG A 116 19.49 -2.67 -13.26
N GLY A 117 19.78 -2.66 -11.95
CA GLY A 117 20.62 -3.64 -11.28
C GLY A 117 20.20 -5.10 -11.46
N HIS A 118 21.05 -5.99 -10.94
CA HIS A 118 20.82 -7.43 -11.00
C HIS A 118 19.93 -7.92 -9.85
N MET A 119 19.16 -8.98 -10.10
CA MET A 119 18.36 -9.66 -9.09
C MET A 119 19.23 -10.59 -8.24
N GLU A 120 20.00 -10.03 -7.31
CA GLU A 120 20.87 -10.79 -6.40
C GLU A 120 20.47 -10.64 -4.93
N GLY A 121 20.61 -11.73 -4.18
CA GLY A 121 20.32 -11.75 -2.74
C GLY A 121 18.83 -11.64 -2.41
N GLN A 122 18.51 -10.92 -1.33
CA GLN A 122 17.14 -10.72 -0.87
C GLN A 122 16.51 -9.53 -1.60
N ILE A 123 15.45 -9.81 -2.34
CA ILE A 123 14.78 -8.82 -3.20
C ILE A 123 13.43 -8.45 -2.61
N THR A 124 13.11 -7.16 -2.63
CA THR A 124 11.77 -6.66 -2.35
C THR A 124 11.15 -6.11 -3.63
N VAL A 125 9.96 -6.59 -3.98
CA VAL A 125 9.17 -6.06 -5.09
C VAL A 125 8.13 -5.10 -4.53
N LEU A 126 8.11 -3.87 -5.03
CA LEU A 126 7.13 -2.85 -4.67
C LEU A 126 6.15 -2.67 -5.83
N SER A 127 4.87 -2.88 -5.56
CA SER A 127 3.82 -2.78 -6.57
C SER A 127 2.76 -1.76 -6.14
N ARG A 128 2.12 -1.10 -7.11
CA ARG A 128 1.21 0.03 -6.83
C ARG A 128 -0.07 -0.39 -6.07
N SER A 129 -0.52 -1.61 -6.29
CA SER A 129 -1.75 -2.14 -5.71
C SER A 129 -1.55 -3.57 -5.18
N ASN A 130 -2.40 -4.00 -4.25
CA ASN A 130 -2.42 -5.39 -3.77
C ASN A 130 -2.59 -6.38 -4.94
N MET A 131 -3.37 -6.00 -5.96
CA MET A 131 -3.51 -6.80 -7.17
C MET A 131 -2.16 -7.04 -7.86
N ASN A 132 -1.36 -6.00 -8.06
CA ASN A 132 -0.05 -6.16 -8.68
C ASN A 132 0.90 -6.98 -7.80
N VAL A 133 0.80 -6.88 -6.47
CA VAL A 133 1.56 -7.76 -5.56
C VAL A 133 1.17 -9.23 -5.79
N PHE A 134 -0.12 -9.52 -5.93
CA PHE A 134 -0.60 -10.87 -6.26
C PHE A 134 -0.05 -11.33 -7.61
N GLU A 135 -0.16 -10.51 -8.66
CA GLU A 135 0.35 -10.86 -9.99
C GLU A 135 1.87 -11.11 -10.00
N ASP A 136 2.63 -10.27 -9.30
CA ASP A 136 4.07 -10.41 -9.20
C ASP A 136 4.46 -11.66 -8.39
N ALA A 137 3.68 -11.99 -7.34
CA ALA A 137 3.84 -13.26 -6.62
C ALA A 137 3.60 -14.46 -7.53
N VAL A 138 2.50 -14.47 -8.31
CA VAL A 138 2.20 -15.57 -9.26
C VAL A 138 3.29 -15.75 -10.31
N LYS A 139 3.84 -14.65 -10.85
CA LYS A 139 4.98 -14.71 -11.80
C LYS A 139 6.24 -15.31 -11.19
N LEU A 140 6.44 -15.15 -9.89
CA LEU A 140 7.61 -15.66 -9.18
C LEU A 140 7.42 -17.11 -8.74
N THR A 141 6.20 -17.55 -8.42
CA THR A 141 5.91 -18.94 -8.06
C THR A 141 5.88 -19.88 -9.26
N GLY A 142 5.52 -19.40 -10.45
CA GLY A 142 5.49 -20.20 -11.69
C GLY A 142 6.86 -20.57 -12.28
N ARG A 143 7.97 -20.38 -11.54
CA ARG A 143 9.34 -20.68 -11.99
C ARG A 143 9.76 -22.08 -11.57
N GLU A 144 10.62 -22.73 -12.36
CA GLU A 144 11.12 -24.10 -12.10
C GLU A 144 11.80 -24.28 -10.74
N ARG A 145 12.38 -23.21 -10.19
CA ARG A 145 12.91 -23.18 -8.82
C ARG A 145 11.88 -22.54 -7.91
N GLY A 146 11.45 -23.28 -6.89
CA GLY A 146 10.56 -22.75 -5.85
C GLY A 146 11.22 -21.57 -5.13
N ILE A 147 10.67 -20.37 -5.33
CA ILE A 147 11.09 -19.16 -4.63
C ILE A 147 10.25 -19.01 -3.37
N LYS A 148 10.90 -18.81 -2.22
CA LYS A 148 10.20 -18.46 -0.98
C LYS A 148 9.77 -17.00 -1.05
N ILE A 149 8.47 -16.74 -1.00
CA ILE A 149 7.89 -15.40 -1.06
C ILE A 149 7.29 -15.05 0.29
N HIS A 150 7.54 -13.83 0.75
CA HIS A 150 6.87 -13.26 1.92
C HIS A 150 6.11 -12.00 1.50
N VAL A 151 4.82 -11.94 1.85
CA VAL A 151 3.95 -10.79 1.55
C VAL A 151 3.72 -9.97 2.81
N ILE A 152 4.21 -8.73 2.81
CA ILE A 152 3.98 -7.79 3.90
C ILE A 152 2.48 -7.47 4.00
N GLY A 153 1.91 -7.63 5.20
CA GLY A 153 0.46 -7.49 5.43
C GLY A 153 -0.35 -8.78 5.23
N GLY A 154 0.31 -9.87 4.85
CA GLY A 154 -0.28 -11.22 4.74
C GLY A 154 -1.20 -11.40 3.54
N LEU A 155 -1.62 -12.66 3.31
CA LEU A 155 -2.45 -13.04 2.16
C LEU A 155 -3.94 -12.65 2.32
N ASN A 156 -4.39 -12.40 3.55
CA ASN A 156 -5.78 -12.06 3.85
C ASN A 156 -6.27 -10.84 3.06
N ARG A 157 -5.37 -9.88 2.77
CA ARG A 157 -5.70 -8.66 2.01
C ARG A 157 -6.04 -8.91 0.55
N PHE A 158 -5.65 -10.05 -0.03
CA PHE A 158 -6.05 -10.42 -1.39
C PHE A 158 -7.47 -10.97 -1.45
N GLY A 159 -8.03 -11.43 -0.33
CA GLY A 159 -9.32 -12.11 -0.33
C GLY A 159 -9.29 -13.40 -1.17
N LEU A 160 -8.26 -14.22 -1.01
CA LEU A 160 -8.03 -15.45 -1.78
C LEU A 160 -9.24 -16.40 -1.74
N SER A 161 -9.92 -16.49 -0.59
CA SER A 161 -11.16 -17.27 -0.45
C SER A 161 -12.27 -16.77 -1.38
N ARG A 162 -12.46 -15.45 -1.47
CA ARG A 162 -13.45 -14.84 -2.37
C ARG A 162 -13.07 -15.04 -3.84
N ILE A 163 -11.78 -14.93 -4.18
CA ILE A 163 -11.30 -15.26 -5.54
C ILE A 163 -11.61 -16.72 -5.89
N HIS A 164 -11.36 -17.65 -4.97
CA HIS A 164 -11.67 -19.06 -5.16
C HIS A 164 -13.18 -19.31 -5.33
N ASP A 165 -14.01 -18.64 -4.54
CA ASP A 165 -15.46 -18.76 -4.64
C ASP A 165 -16.03 -18.15 -5.94
N ILE A 166 -15.45 -17.05 -6.44
CA ILE A 166 -15.78 -16.51 -7.77
C ILE A 166 -15.37 -17.50 -8.87
N TRP A 167 -14.21 -18.16 -8.73
CA TRP A 167 -13.79 -19.22 -9.66
C TRP A 167 -14.76 -20.41 -9.65
N LYS A 168 -15.22 -20.84 -8.48
CA LYS A 168 -16.26 -21.89 -8.37
C LYS A 168 -17.52 -21.45 -9.09
N LEU A 169 -18.02 -20.23 -8.85
CA LEU A 169 -19.22 -19.70 -9.51
C LEU A 169 -19.12 -19.72 -11.04
N LYS A 170 -17.92 -19.54 -11.59
CA LYS A 170 -17.66 -19.61 -13.04
C LYS A 170 -17.73 -21.03 -13.61
N GLN A 171 -17.56 -22.07 -12.78
CA GLN A 171 -17.60 -23.44 -13.25
C GLN A 171 -19.03 -23.86 -13.62
N PRO A 172 -19.21 -24.69 -14.67
CA PRO A 172 -20.52 -25.26 -15.00
C PRO A 172 -21.17 -25.96 -13.79
N VAL A 173 -22.50 -25.92 -13.69
CA VAL A 173 -23.23 -26.51 -12.56
C VAL A 173 -22.88 -27.99 -12.38
N ASP A 174 -22.90 -28.77 -13.46
CA ASP A 174 -22.54 -30.20 -13.44
C ASP A 174 -21.10 -30.44 -12.94
N ALA A 175 -20.17 -29.55 -13.30
CA ALA A 175 -18.78 -29.65 -12.87
C ALA A 175 -18.63 -29.33 -11.37
N ARG A 176 -19.39 -28.35 -10.87
CA ARG A 176 -19.43 -28.04 -9.43
C ARG A 176 -19.99 -29.18 -8.61
N GLU A 177 -21.08 -29.81 -9.06
CA GLU A 177 -21.69 -30.94 -8.36
C GLU A 177 -20.76 -32.16 -8.35
N ARG A 178 -20.15 -32.50 -9.49
CA ARG A 178 -19.20 -33.64 -9.59
C ARG A 178 -17.97 -33.48 -8.72
N ALA A 179 -17.45 -32.26 -8.61
CA ALA A 179 -16.27 -31.95 -7.81
C ALA A 179 -16.61 -31.50 -6.37
N ASN A 180 -17.89 -31.53 -5.97
CA ASN A 180 -18.39 -31.08 -4.67
C ASN A 180 -17.90 -29.66 -4.28
N LEU A 181 -17.94 -28.73 -5.25
CA LEU A 181 -17.45 -27.36 -5.07
C LEU A 181 -18.53 -26.47 -4.44
N THR A 182 -18.44 -26.27 -3.13
CA THR A 182 -19.34 -25.35 -2.40
C THR A 182 -18.77 -23.93 -2.35
N ILE A 183 -19.61 -22.94 -2.66
CA ILE A 183 -19.32 -21.51 -2.50
C ILE A 183 -19.60 -21.12 -1.05
N ASN A 184 -18.62 -20.53 -0.35
CA ASN A 184 -18.73 -20.21 1.08
C ASN A 184 -19.09 -18.74 1.33
N ASP A 185 -18.68 -17.84 0.45
CA ASP A 185 -18.96 -16.42 0.55
C ASP A 185 -20.46 -16.14 0.31
N SER A 186 -21.13 -15.63 1.34
CA SER A 186 -22.58 -15.38 1.34
C SER A 186 -23.03 -14.33 0.33
N PHE A 187 -22.14 -13.43 -0.10
CA PHE A 187 -22.43 -12.51 -1.18
C PHE A 187 -22.35 -13.22 -2.53
N ILE A 188 -21.33 -14.08 -2.74
CA ILE A 188 -21.16 -14.85 -3.98
C ILE A 188 -22.27 -15.90 -4.17
N GLN A 189 -22.75 -16.53 -3.09
CA GLN A 189 -23.87 -17.49 -3.14
C GLN A 189 -25.15 -16.94 -3.76
N LYS A 190 -25.40 -15.63 -3.64
CA LYS A 190 -26.63 -14.99 -4.16
C LYS A 190 -26.77 -15.14 -5.67
N TRP A 191 -25.64 -15.24 -6.36
CA TRP A 191 -25.56 -15.32 -7.81
C TRP A 191 -25.70 -16.77 -8.32
N GLU A 192 -25.72 -17.78 -7.44
CA GLU A 192 -25.89 -19.18 -7.86
C GLU A 192 -27.27 -19.47 -8.44
N LYS A 193 -28.27 -18.70 -8.03
CA LYS A 193 -29.67 -18.84 -8.48
C LYS A 193 -30.00 -17.99 -9.70
N SER A 194 -29.03 -17.27 -10.23
CA SER A 194 -29.19 -16.28 -11.29
C SER A 194 -28.30 -16.64 -12.50
N GLU A 195 -27.90 -15.71 -13.38
CA GLU A 195 -26.98 -16.03 -14.49
C GLU A 195 -25.51 -16.23 -14.03
N GLY A 196 -25.28 -16.38 -12.73
CA GLY A 196 -24.02 -16.82 -12.16
C GLY A 196 -22.90 -15.80 -12.33
N PHE A 197 -21.80 -16.25 -12.91
CA PHE A 197 -20.59 -15.44 -13.06
C PHE A 197 -20.80 -14.18 -13.93
N TRP A 198 -21.61 -14.27 -14.99
CA TRP A 198 -21.81 -13.15 -15.91
C TRP A 198 -22.58 -12.00 -15.27
N GLU A 199 -23.63 -12.33 -14.51
CA GLU A 199 -24.39 -11.32 -13.78
C GLU A 199 -23.58 -10.69 -12.65
N LEU A 200 -22.76 -11.47 -11.93
CA LEU A 200 -21.82 -10.94 -10.95
C LEU A 200 -20.84 -9.94 -11.61
N LYS A 201 -20.36 -10.25 -12.82
CA LYS A 201 -19.46 -9.38 -13.59
C LYS A 201 -20.15 -8.09 -14.02
N ASP A 202 -21.38 -8.17 -14.48
CA ASP A 202 -22.15 -6.98 -14.84
C ASP A 202 -22.50 -6.15 -13.60
N TYR A 203 -22.87 -6.78 -12.49
CA TYR A 203 -23.07 -6.10 -11.22
C TYR A 203 -21.82 -5.32 -10.78
N ALA A 204 -20.63 -5.94 -10.82
CA ALA A 204 -19.39 -5.31 -10.41
C ALA A 204 -19.12 -4.01 -11.20
N LYS A 205 -19.34 -4.06 -12.52
CA LYS A 205 -19.21 -2.90 -13.41
C LYS A 205 -20.21 -1.78 -13.13
N HIS A 206 -21.47 -2.13 -12.87
CA HIS A 206 -22.51 -1.14 -12.63
C HIS A 206 -22.47 -0.54 -11.22
N SER A 207 -21.87 -1.25 -10.25
CA SER A 207 -21.75 -0.82 -8.86
C SER A 207 -20.47 -0.05 -8.55
N ASP A 208 -19.56 0.12 -9.52
CA ASP A 208 -18.19 0.68 -9.34
C ASP A 208 -17.41 -0.02 -8.21
N ASP A 209 -17.67 -1.31 -8.00
CA ASP A 209 -16.94 -2.14 -7.03
C ASP A 209 -15.62 -2.61 -7.64
N LYS A 210 -14.64 -1.70 -7.62
CA LYS A 210 -13.30 -1.95 -8.18
C LYS A 210 -12.60 -3.14 -7.54
N ASP A 211 -12.87 -3.43 -6.27
CA ASP A 211 -12.24 -4.57 -5.58
C ASP A 211 -12.81 -5.90 -6.09
N LEU A 212 -14.12 -5.96 -6.35
CA LEU A 212 -14.76 -7.10 -6.97
C LEU A 212 -14.35 -7.28 -8.43
N GLU A 213 -14.33 -6.20 -9.23
CA GLU A 213 -13.87 -6.24 -10.62
C GLU A 213 -12.45 -6.81 -10.75
N VAL A 214 -11.56 -6.36 -9.86
CA VAL A 214 -10.19 -6.86 -9.74
C VAL A 214 -10.21 -8.38 -9.53
N LYS A 215 -10.94 -8.90 -8.54
CA LYS A 215 -11.00 -10.35 -8.29
C LYS A 215 -11.57 -11.14 -9.46
N ILE A 216 -12.60 -10.62 -10.12
CA ILE A 216 -13.17 -11.23 -11.34
C ILE A 216 -12.11 -11.30 -12.44
N SER A 217 -11.35 -10.23 -12.64
CA SER A 217 -10.27 -10.21 -13.64
C SER A 217 -9.16 -11.25 -13.36
N ILE A 218 -8.85 -11.53 -12.09
CA ILE A 218 -7.92 -12.61 -11.69
C ILE A 218 -8.46 -13.96 -12.17
N VAL A 219 -9.73 -14.25 -11.87
CA VAL A 219 -10.38 -15.51 -12.27
C VAL A 219 -10.45 -15.66 -13.79
N GLU A 220 -10.68 -14.58 -14.53
CA GLU A 220 -10.66 -14.59 -15.99
C GLU A 220 -9.26 -14.83 -16.57
N LYS A 221 -8.24 -14.24 -15.95
CA LYS A 221 -6.85 -14.32 -16.39
C LYS A 221 -6.20 -15.68 -16.11
N TYR A 222 -6.34 -16.20 -14.90
CA TYR A 222 -5.65 -17.42 -14.46
C TYR A 222 -6.50 -18.70 -14.58
N LYS A 223 -7.82 -18.58 -14.77
CA LYS A 223 -8.72 -19.70 -15.12
C LYS A 223 -8.50 -20.94 -14.25
N ASP A 224 -8.06 -22.04 -14.83
CA ASP A 224 -7.94 -23.35 -14.18
C ASP A 224 -6.76 -23.42 -13.20
N GLN A 225 -5.85 -22.44 -13.20
CA GLN A 225 -4.76 -22.35 -12.24
C GLN A 225 -5.20 -21.81 -10.87
N ILE A 226 -6.39 -21.18 -10.79
CA ILE A 226 -6.86 -20.54 -9.55
C ILE A 226 -6.79 -21.45 -8.32
N PRO A 227 -7.28 -22.71 -8.36
CA PRO A 227 -7.25 -23.60 -7.18
C PRO A 227 -5.85 -23.85 -6.62
N GLU A 228 -4.82 -23.85 -7.48
CA GLU A 228 -3.43 -24.00 -7.06
C GLU A 228 -2.86 -22.70 -6.50
N LEU A 229 -3.19 -21.56 -7.11
CA LEU A 229 -2.68 -20.24 -6.73
C LEU A 229 -3.27 -19.68 -5.43
N VAL A 230 -4.45 -20.14 -5.03
CA VAL A 230 -5.18 -19.65 -3.84
C VAL A 230 -5.16 -20.63 -2.66
N ARG A 231 -4.30 -21.65 -2.73
CA ARG A 231 -4.17 -22.70 -1.71
C ARG A 231 -3.54 -22.21 -0.41
#